data_AF-A0A6C0B9X7-F1
#
_entry.id   AF-A0A6C0B9X7-F1
#
_cell.length_a   1.000
_cell.length_b   1.000
_cell.length_c   1.000
_cell.angle_alpha   90.00
_cell.angle_beta   90.00
_cell.angle_gamma   90.00
#
_symmetry.space_group_name_H-M   'P 1'
#
loop_
_entity.id
_entity.type
_entity.pdbx_description
1 polymer ?
#
loop_
_entity_poly.entity_id
_entity_poly.type
_entity_poly.pdbx_seq_one_letter_code
_entity_poly.pdbx_strand_id
1 'polypeptide(L)'
;MKCCICGTVKNCGTYLDKIFLNMEIVGALFETYQIILYYDHSNDNTLSKLKIYKSLYPDRFQYYVNHEPLSSFRTYNIAKGRNVCLNMIKEKYSDYEYFIMMDCDEVCSGNIKPRVLFHYLQRNDWDALSFNHPGSYYDIWAFSKDPFFVGYNHFQNGHAIYINYITNIINNTAKDKLISCFSAFNGFAIYRTKKFLNCSYNGEFSLDYLPKQYIQKNSMFAGKLINKDAKEDCEHRRFHFQAIKENGARIRISPHCLFAKMQVFKKTLSFL
;
A
#
# COMPACT_ATOMS: atom_id res chain seq x y z
N MET A 1 -6.28 7.21 -20.20
CA MET A 1 -5.47 6.52 -19.15
C MET A 1 -6.16 5.21 -18.74
N LYS A 2 -5.42 4.10 -18.63
CA LYS A 2 -5.94 2.79 -18.16
C LYS A 2 -5.31 2.39 -16.82
N CYS A 3 -6.06 1.72 -15.94
CA CYS A 3 -5.58 1.35 -14.60
C CYS A 3 -6.00 -0.05 -14.12
N CYS A 4 -5.09 -0.78 -13.47
CA CYS A 4 -5.47 -1.93 -12.64
C CYS A 4 -5.63 -1.50 -11.18
N ILE A 5 -6.64 -1.98 -10.47
CA ILE A 5 -6.84 -1.73 -9.04
C ILE A 5 -6.74 -3.06 -8.33
N CYS A 6 -5.75 -3.20 -7.45
CA CYS A 6 -5.39 -4.47 -6.85
C CYS A 6 -5.47 -4.44 -5.33
N GLY A 7 -5.66 -5.61 -4.74
CA GLY A 7 -5.68 -5.78 -3.29
C GLY A 7 -5.62 -7.24 -2.88
N THR A 8 -5.25 -7.48 -1.63
CA THR A 8 -5.28 -8.82 -0.99
C THR A 8 -6.40 -8.84 0.05
N VAL A 9 -7.18 -9.90 0.09
CA VAL A 9 -8.34 -10.03 0.98
C VAL A 9 -8.28 -11.31 1.81
N LYS A 10 -8.38 -11.15 3.13
CA LYS A 10 -8.51 -12.23 4.11
C LYS A 10 -9.25 -11.69 5.33
N ASN A 11 -10.42 -12.24 5.64
CA ASN A 11 -11.29 -11.77 6.72
C ASN A 11 -11.64 -10.27 6.60
N CYS A 12 -11.98 -9.82 5.40
CA CYS A 12 -12.27 -8.42 5.07
C CYS A 12 -13.77 -8.16 4.85
N GLY A 13 -14.64 -9.13 5.09
CA GLY A 13 -16.04 -9.13 4.66
C GLY A 13 -16.83 -7.91 5.13
N THR A 14 -16.56 -7.44 6.36
CA THR A 14 -17.17 -6.24 6.96
C THR A 14 -16.84 -4.95 6.20
N TYR A 15 -15.70 -4.89 5.51
CA TYR A 15 -15.22 -3.66 4.83
C TYR A 15 -15.48 -3.67 3.33
N LEU A 16 -15.60 -4.85 2.71
CA LEU A 16 -15.60 -5.02 1.26
C LEU A 16 -16.62 -4.16 0.50
N ASP A 17 -17.81 -3.91 1.04
CA ASP A 17 -18.82 -3.11 0.31
C ASP A 17 -18.33 -1.67 0.10
N LYS A 18 -17.68 -1.09 1.12
CA LYS A 18 -17.08 0.24 1.02
C LYS A 18 -15.82 0.22 0.16
N ILE A 19 -15.02 -0.85 0.24
CA ILE A 19 -13.84 -1.02 -0.60
C ILE A 19 -14.24 -1.07 -2.07
N PHE A 20 -15.23 -1.88 -2.44
CA PHE A 20 -15.74 -1.95 -3.82
C PHE A 20 -16.27 -0.60 -4.30
N LEU A 21 -17.03 0.11 -3.46
CA LEU A 21 -17.50 1.45 -3.79
C LEU A 21 -16.32 2.41 -4.06
N ASN A 22 -15.30 2.41 -3.20
CA ASN A 22 -14.12 3.24 -3.38
C ASN A 22 -13.32 2.85 -4.64
N MET A 23 -13.18 1.55 -4.95
CA MET A 23 -12.53 1.07 -6.16
C MET A 23 -13.26 1.51 -7.43
N GLU A 24 -14.60 1.50 -7.44
CA GLU A 24 -15.39 2.01 -8.56
C GLU A 24 -15.25 3.53 -8.71
N ILE A 25 -15.27 4.29 -7.60
CA ILE A 25 -15.03 5.75 -7.62
C ILE A 25 -13.64 6.09 -8.19
N VAL A 26 -12.63 5.32 -7.83
CA VAL A 26 -11.26 5.47 -8.35
C VAL A 26 -11.20 5.06 -9.82
N GLY A 27 -11.79 3.92 -10.17
CA GLY A 27 -11.83 3.40 -11.52
C GLY A 27 -12.45 4.37 -12.51
N ALA A 28 -13.50 5.09 -12.09
CA ALA A 28 -14.16 6.13 -12.89
C ALA A 28 -13.26 7.33 -13.25
N LEU A 29 -12.07 7.47 -12.67
CA LEU A 29 -11.06 8.46 -13.09
C LEU A 29 -10.27 8.04 -14.34
N PHE A 30 -10.43 6.80 -14.79
CA PHE A 30 -9.72 6.21 -15.91
C PHE A 30 -10.70 5.86 -17.04
N GLU A 31 -10.21 5.87 -18.28
CA GLU A 31 -11.01 5.46 -19.46
C GLU A 31 -11.40 3.98 -19.39
N THR A 32 -10.52 3.17 -18.80
CA THR A 32 -10.73 1.74 -18.61
C THR A 32 -9.98 1.28 -17.38
N TYR A 33 -10.58 0.39 -16.60
CA TYR A 33 -9.92 -0.21 -15.46
C TYR A 33 -10.35 -1.65 -15.22
N GLN A 34 -9.50 -2.36 -14.48
CA GLN A 34 -9.69 -3.74 -14.06
C GLN A 34 -9.45 -3.84 -12.55
N ILE A 35 -10.35 -4.49 -11.82
CA ILE A 35 -10.16 -4.79 -10.41
C ILE A 35 -9.66 -6.24 -10.28
N ILE A 36 -8.54 -6.42 -9.58
CA ILE A 36 -7.86 -7.72 -9.43
C ILE A 36 -7.58 -7.98 -7.96
N LEU A 37 -8.32 -8.90 -7.34
CA LEU A 37 -8.13 -9.24 -5.93
C LEU A 37 -7.49 -10.62 -5.73
N TYR A 38 -6.60 -10.73 -4.76
CA TYR A 38 -6.12 -12.03 -4.28
C TYR A 38 -6.89 -12.40 -3.02
N TYR A 39 -7.60 -13.52 -3.06
CA TYR A 39 -8.33 -14.07 -1.92
C TYR A 39 -7.53 -15.15 -1.22
N ASP A 40 -7.43 -15.04 0.10
CA ASP A 40 -6.89 -16.07 0.96
C ASP A 40 -7.96 -16.61 1.93
N HIS A 41 -7.67 -17.73 2.58
CA HIS A 41 -8.57 -18.46 3.46
C HIS A 41 -9.17 -17.55 4.55
N SER A 42 -10.47 -17.29 4.43
CA SER A 42 -11.24 -16.44 5.34
C SER A 42 -12.29 -17.25 6.11
N ASN A 43 -12.56 -16.83 7.34
CA ASN A 43 -13.57 -17.42 8.24
C ASN A 43 -14.87 -16.59 8.26
N ASP A 44 -14.97 -15.55 7.44
CA ASP A 44 -16.12 -14.66 7.32
C ASP A 44 -16.74 -14.74 5.91
N ASN A 45 -17.65 -13.80 5.58
CA ASN A 45 -18.32 -13.76 4.29
C ASN A 45 -17.48 -13.14 3.14
N THR A 46 -16.15 -12.99 3.29
CA THR A 46 -15.26 -12.40 2.26
C THR A 46 -15.44 -13.08 0.90
N LEU A 47 -15.32 -14.41 0.83
CA LEU A 47 -15.41 -15.14 -0.45
C LEU A 47 -16.79 -14.98 -1.10
N SER A 48 -17.86 -15.04 -0.31
CA SER A 48 -19.22 -14.88 -0.80
C SER A 48 -19.41 -13.50 -1.45
N LYS A 49 -18.85 -12.44 -0.84
CA LYS A 49 -18.89 -11.10 -1.41
C LYS A 49 -18.11 -10.97 -2.73
N LEU A 50 -16.93 -11.59 -2.83
CA LEU A 50 -16.17 -11.61 -4.09
C LEU A 50 -16.93 -12.31 -5.21
N LYS A 51 -17.60 -13.44 -4.91
CA LYS A 51 -18.42 -14.18 -5.88
C LYS A 51 -19.58 -13.35 -6.40
N ILE A 52 -20.31 -12.68 -5.49
CA ILE A 52 -21.42 -11.78 -5.84
C ILE A 52 -20.91 -10.61 -6.71
N TYR A 53 -19.79 -10.00 -6.32
CA TYR A 53 -19.22 -8.89 -7.08
C TYR A 53 -18.74 -9.33 -8.47
N LYS A 54 -18.17 -10.54 -8.59
CA LYS A 54 -17.82 -11.14 -9.88
C LYS A 54 -19.02 -11.38 -10.78
N SER A 55 -20.15 -11.84 -10.25
CA SER A 55 -21.35 -12.04 -11.07
C SER A 55 -21.95 -10.72 -11.57
N LEU A 56 -21.79 -9.64 -10.80
CA LEU A 56 -22.24 -8.29 -11.20
C LEU A 56 -21.31 -7.65 -12.25
N TYR A 57 -20.01 -7.93 -12.19
CA TYR A 57 -19.01 -7.29 -13.04
C TYR A 57 -18.04 -8.29 -13.69
N PRO A 58 -18.53 -9.24 -14.52
CA PRO A 58 -17.73 -10.33 -15.04
C PRO A 58 -16.54 -9.88 -15.89
N ASP A 59 -16.64 -8.75 -16.59
CA ASP A 59 -15.58 -8.29 -17.52
C ASP A 59 -14.57 -7.33 -16.88
N ARG A 60 -14.87 -6.78 -15.70
CA ARG A 60 -14.04 -5.77 -15.02
C ARG A 60 -13.48 -6.21 -13.68
N PHE A 61 -13.95 -7.34 -13.15
CA PHE A 61 -13.52 -7.87 -11.87
C PHE A 61 -12.94 -9.27 -12.02
N GLN A 62 -11.76 -9.49 -11.44
CA GLN A 62 -11.12 -10.79 -11.34
C GLN A 62 -10.65 -10.99 -9.91
N TYR A 63 -10.72 -12.23 -9.44
CA TYR A 63 -10.06 -12.60 -8.20
C TYR A 63 -9.40 -13.97 -8.34
N TYR A 64 -8.29 -14.14 -7.66
CA TYR A 64 -7.55 -15.40 -7.57
C TYR A 64 -7.79 -16.01 -6.20
N VAL A 65 -8.08 -17.31 -6.14
CA VAL A 65 -8.23 -18.05 -4.87
C VAL A 65 -6.90 -18.73 -4.53
N ASN A 66 -6.36 -18.45 -3.35
CA ASN A 66 -5.21 -19.18 -2.85
C ASN A 66 -5.57 -20.66 -2.60
N HIS A 67 -4.86 -21.57 -3.27
CA HIS A 67 -5.02 -23.01 -3.06
C HIS A 67 -3.87 -23.62 -2.24
N GLU A 68 -2.86 -22.83 -1.89
CA GLU A 68 -1.70 -23.30 -1.13
C GLU A 68 -1.87 -23.02 0.37
N PRO A 69 -1.18 -23.79 1.22
CA PRO A 69 -1.08 -23.50 2.65
C PRO A 69 -0.53 -22.10 2.93
N LEU A 70 -1.01 -21.51 4.01
CA LEU A 70 -0.47 -20.27 4.56
C LEU A 70 0.87 -20.53 5.24
N SER A 71 1.84 -19.64 5.03
CA SER A 71 2.99 -19.57 5.92
C SER A 71 2.58 -19.00 7.28
N SER A 72 3.38 -19.24 8.32
CA SER A 72 3.18 -18.61 9.64
C SER A 72 3.46 -17.11 9.65
N PHE A 73 4.06 -16.57 8.60
CA PHE A 73 4.47 -15.17 8.49
C PHE A 73 3.45 -14.37 7.66
N ARG A 74 2.82 -13.38 8.28
CA ARG A 74 1.75 -12.57 7.66
C ARG A 74 2.25 -11.85 6.41
N THR A 75 3.42 -11.23 6.48
CA THR A 75 4.01 -10.43 5.40
C THR A 75 4.35 -11.28 4.18
N TYR A 76 4.72 -12.56 4.37
CA TYR A 76 5.00 -13.50 3.29
C TYR A 76 3.73 -13.82 2.50
N ASN A 77 2.63 -14.06 3.22
CA ASN A 77 1.33 -14.33 2.63
C ASN A 77 0.78 -13.11 1.85
N ILE A 78 0.94 -11.89 2.41
CA ILE A 78 0.57 -10.65 1.73
C ILE A 78 1.43 -10.43 0.47
N ALA A 79 2.75 -10.60 0.58
CA ALA A 79 3.67 -10.48 -0.55
C ALA A 79 3.30 -11.44 -1.68
N LYS A 80 2.99 -12.71 -1.34
CA LYS A 80 2.50 -13.70 -2.30
C LYS A 80 1.26 -13.21 -3.03
N GLY A 81 0.24 -12.74 -2.31
CA GLY A 81 -1.00 -12.25 -2.90
C GLY A 81 -0.78 -11.05 -3.83
N ARG A 82 0.04 -10.09 -3.40
CA ARG A 82 0.36 -8.91 -4.22
C ARG A 82 1.18 -9.26 -5.46
N ASN A 83 2.09 -10.23 -5.37
CA ASN A 83 2.82 -10.74 -6.53
C ASN A 83 1.90 -11.48 -7.51
N VAL A 84 0.87 -12.19 -7.04
CA VAL A 84 -0.16 -12.77 -7.91
C VAL A 84 -0.92 -11.68 -8.68
N CYS A 85 -1.32 -10.59 -8.00
CA CYS A 85 -1.89 -9.41 -8.67
C CYS A 85 -0.92 -8.81 -9.71
N LEU A 86 0.36 -8.63 -9.34
CA LEU A 86 1.37 -8.05 -10.23
C LEU A 86 1.64 -8.92 -11.47
N ASN A 87 1.68 -10.24 -11.30
CA ASN A 87 1.84 -11.18 -12.42
C ASN A 87 0.65 -11.11 -13.38
N MET A 88 -0.59 -11.03 -12.86
CA MET A 88 -1.76 -10.82 -13.72
C MET A 88 -1.69 -9.50 -14.50
N ILE A 89 -1.20 -8.41 -13.89
CA ILE A 89 -0.95 -7.15 -14.60
C ILE A 89 0.08 -7.37 -15.70
N LYS A 90 1.21 -8.02 -15.40
CA LYS A 90 2.28 -8.28 -16.36
C LYS A 90 1.81 -9.09 -17.57
N GLU A 91 0.98 -10.10 -17.34
CA GLU A 91 0.52 -11.02 -18.39
C GLU A 91 -0.61 -10.44 -19.24
N LYS A 92 -1.56 -9.70 -18.63
CA LYS A 92 -2.81 -9.31 -19.30
C LYS A 92 -2.98 -7.81 -19.51
N TYR A 93 -2.27 -6.99 -18.73
CA TYR A 93 -2.50 -5.55 -18.63
C TYR A 93 -1.19 -4.75 -18.60
N SER A 94 -0.13 -5.27 -19.24
CA SER A 94 1.18 -4.61 -19.24
C SER A 94 1.19 -3.30 -20.05
N ASP A 95 0.18 -3.09 -20.90
CA ASP A 95 -0.08 -1.84 -21.62
C ASP A 95 -0.80 -0.79 -20.75
N TYR A 96 -1.36 -1.16 -19.59
CA TYR A 96 -2.05 -0.21 -18.72
C TYR A 96 -1.05 0.74 -18.08
N GLU A 97 -1.36 2.03 -18.11
CA GLU A 97 -0.43 3.08 -17.67
C GLU A 97 -0.19 3.04 -16.16
N TYR A 98 -1.24 2.71 -15.40
CA TYR A 98 -1.23 2.68 -13.95
C TYR A 98 -1.65 1.33 -13.37
N PHE A 99 -1.15 1.04 -12.19
CA PHE A 99 -1.85 0.16 -11.27
C PHE A 99 -1.89 0.77 -9.87
N ILE A 100 -2.85 0.32 -9.08
CA ILE A 100 -3.06 0.74 -7.70
C ILE A 100 -2.98 -0.51 -6.84
N MET A 101 -2.27 -0.42 -5.72
CA MET A 101 -2.38 -1.38 -4.64
C MET A 101 -3.14 -0.70 -3.50
N MET A 102 -4.19 -1.35 -3.01
CA MET A 102 -5.10 -0.83 -1.99
C MET A 102 -5.37 -1.92 -0.96
N ASP A 103 -5.17 -1.59 0.32
CA ASP A 103 -5.58 -2.47 1.42
C ASP A 103 -7.11 -2.55 1.44
N CYS A 104 -7.64 -3.75 1.68
CA CYS A 104 -9.06 -4.05 1.59
C CYS A 104 -9.73 -4.12 2.96
N ASP A 105 -9.22 -3.39 3.94
CA ASP A 105 -9.65 -3.40 5.34
C ASP A 105 -10.15 -2.01 5.79
N GLU A 106 -10.22 -1.77 7.10
CA GLU A 106 -10.73 -0.51 7.64
C GLU A 106 -9.97 0.73 7.13
N VAL A 107 -8.67 0.59 6.81
CA VAL A 107 -7.77 1.70 6.46
C VAL A 107 -8.26 2.43 5.22
N CYS A 108 -8.77 1.68 4.24
CA CYS A 108 -9.27 2.22 2.98
C CYS A 108 -10.80 2.19 2.89
N SER A 109 -11.51 1.92 4.00
CA SER A 109 -12.97 1.85 4.04
C SER A 109 -13.66 3.20 4.28
N GLY A 110 -12.91 4.26 4.56
CA GLY A 110 -13.42 5.64 4.63
C GLY A 110 -13.80 6.19 3.24
N ASN A 111 -14.57 7.28 3.19
CA ASN A 111 -14.95 7.87 1.90
C ASN A 111 -13.71 8.40 1.16
N ILE A 112 -13.43 7.89 -0.04
CA ILE A 112 -12.34 8.37 -0.88
C ILE A 112 -12.63 9.77 -1.43
N LYS A 113 -11.58 10.58 -1.61
CA LYS A 113 -11.64 11.93 -2.19
C LYS A 113 -11.11 11.89 -3.63
N PRO A 114 -11.93 11.57 -4.65
CA PRO A 114 -11.46 11.37 -6.01
C PRO A 114 -10.76 12.59 -6.60
N ARG A 115 -11.18 13.81 -6.21
CA ARG A 115 -10.53 15.06 -6.64
C ARG A 115 -9.05 15.15 -6.22
N VAL A 116 -8.69 14.57 -5.08
CA VAL A 116 -7.29 14.53 -4.61
C VAL A 116 -6.49 13.64 -5.56
N LEU A 117 -6.95 12.42 -5.83
CA LEU A 117 -6.27 11.51 -6.76
C LEU A 117 -6.19 12.11 -8.17
N PHE A 118 -7.30 12.66 -8.67
CA PHE A 118 -7.36 13.30 -9.99
C PHE A 118 -6.34 14.44 -10.13
N HIS A 119 -6.17 15.28 -9.10
CA HIS A 119 -5.14 16.33 -9.09
C HIS A 119 -3.73 15.76 -9.30
N TYR A 120 -3.38 14.65 -8.64
CA TYR A 120 -2.05 14.07 -8.77
C TYR A 120 -1.83 13.26 -10.05
N LEU A 121 -2.90 12.75 -10.68
CA LEU A 121 -2.83 12.13 -12.01
C LEU A 121 -2.35 13.12 -13.08
N GLN A 122 -2.57 14.42 -12.89
CA GLN A 122 -2.08 15.47 -13.80
C GLN A 122 -0.58 15.77 -13.66
N ARG A 123 0.13 15.09 -12.75
CA ARG A 123 1.56 15.34 -12.47
C ARG A 123 2.45 14.24 -13.02
N ASN A 124 3.68 14.61 -13.37
CA ASN A 124 4.69 13.72 -13.93
C ASN A 124 5.95 13.59 -13.04
N ASP A 125 5.96 14.14 -11.83
CA ASP A 125 7.11 14.20 -10.92
C ASP A 125 7.17 13.03 -9.89
N TRP A 126 6.40 11.97 -10.17
CA TRP A 126 6.31 10.73 -9.37
C TRP A 126 6.14 9.50 -10.28
N ASP A 127 6.59 8.36 -9.79
CA ASP A 127 6.38 7.04 -10.41
C ASP A 127 5.64 6.07 -9.48
N ALA A 128 5.76 6.25 -8.16
CA ALA A 128 4.83 5.71 -7.17
C ALA A 128 4.40 6.83 -6.23
N LEU A 129 3.11 6.88 -5.91
CA LEU A 129 2.53 7.90 -5.07
C LEU A 129 1.59 7.27 -4.02
N SER A 130 1.94 7.44 -2.76
CA SER A 130 1.07 7.17 -1.61
C SER A 130 0.55 8.48 -1.01
N PHE A 131 -0.42 8.38 -0.12
CA PHE A 131 -1.13 9.51 0.45
C PHE A 131 -1.05 9.48 1.96
N ASN A 132 -1.17 10.64 2.60
CA ASN A 132 -1.29 10.70 4.05
C ASN A 132 -2.61 10.06 4.52
N HIS A 133 -2.71 9.73 5.81
CA HIS A 133 -3.92 9.17 6.41
C HIS A 133 -4.54 10.19 7.39
N PRO A 134 -5.88 10.26 7.52
CA PRO A 134 -6.50 11.11 8.53
C PRO A 134 -6.05 10.77 9.95
N GLY A 135 -5.69 11.80 10.73
CA GLY A 135 -5.20 11.64 12.10
C GLY A 135 -3.68 11.55 12.16
N SER A 136 -3.12 10.37 11.94
CA SER A 136 -1.67 10.12 11.94
C SER A 136 -1.27 9.29 10.72
N TYR A 137 0.02 9.34 10.37
CA TYR A 137 0.59 8.45 9.36
C TYR A 137 0.44 6.99 9.85
N TYR A 138 -0.21 6.14 9.05
CA TYR A 138 -0.67 4.81 9.46
C TYR A 138 0.43 3.76 9.29
N ASP A 139 0.94 3.57 8.07
CA ASP A 139 1.87 2.50 7.72
C ASP A 139 3.32 2.97 7.79
N ILE A 140 3.81 3.12 9.02
CA ILE A 140 5.21 3.46 9.28
C ILE A 140 6.12 2.27 8.88
N TRP A 141 5.58 1.04 8.82
CA TRP A 141 6.38 -0.13 8.50
C TRP A 141 6.87 -0.12 7.05
N ALA A 142 6.04 0.35 6.12
CA ALA A 142 6.45 0.57 4.74
C ALA A 142 7.37 1.78 4.53
N PHE A 143 7.52 2.66 5.53
CA PHE A 143 8.19 3.95 5.36
C PHE A 143 9.72 3.81 5.32
N SER A 144 10.35 4.47 4.35
CA SER A 144 11.80 4.64 4.29
C SER A 144 12.14 5.98 3.64
N LYS A 145 12.91 6.83 4.33
CA LYS A 145 13.41 8.13 3.89
C LYS A 145 14.64 8.48 4.71
N ASP A 146 15.69 8.99 4.07
CA ASP A 146 16.89 9.47 4.75
C ASP A 146 16.56 10.28 6.02
N PRO A 147 17.17 10.00 7.18
CA PRO A 147 18.21 9.01 7.44
C PRO A 147 17.71 7.58 7.75
N PHE A 148 16.40 7.33 7.65
CA PHE A 148 15.71 6.11 8.03
C PHE A 148 15.39 5.20 6.82
N PHE A 149 16.23 4.20 6.58
CA PHE A 149 16.14 3.27 5.45
C PHE A 149 15.63 1.87 5.83
N VAL A 150 15.85 1.46 7.08
CA VAL A 150 15.45 0.18 7.68
C VAL A 150 14.13 0.36 8.41
N GLY A 151 13.29 -0.68 8.45
CA GLY A 151 11.98 -0.67 9.07
C GLY A 151 12.07 -0.34 10.55
N TYR A 152 11.13 0.46 11.03
CA TYR A 152 11.16 0.98 12.40
C TYR A 152 11.13 -0.16 13.45
N ASN A 153 10.48 -1.27 13.13
CA ASN A 153 10.28 -2.44 14.00
C ASN A 153 11.59 -3.16 14.35
N HIS A 154 12.70 -2.82 13.69
CA HIS A 154 14.02 -3.39 13.97
C HIS A 154 14.85 -2.55 14.97
N PHE A 155 14.26 -1.52 15.58
CA PHE A 155 14.88 -0.63 16.56
C PHE A 155 14.01 -0.46 17.81
N GLN A 156 14.63 -0.39 19.00
CA GLN A 156 13.95 -0.33 20.30
C GLN A 156 12.84 0.74 20.38
N ASN A 157 13.14 1.97 19.90
CA ASN A 157 12.21 3.11 19.91
C ASN A 157 11.84 3.55 18.49
N GLY A 158 12.00 2.67 17.50
CA GLY A 158 11.89 3.03 16.09
C GLY A 158 10.53 3.65 15.74
N HIS A 159 9.43 3.11 16.28
CA HIS A 159 8.10 3.63 15.98
C HIS A 159 7.96 5.11 16.33
N ALA A 160 8.29 5.49 17.57
CA ALA A 160 8.19 6.86 18.06
C ALA A 160 9.10 7.82 17.28
N ILE A 161 10.33 7.38 16.95
CA ILE A 161 11.28 8.18 16.17
C ILE A 161 10.75 8.43 14.75
N TYR A 162 10.29 7.37 14.09
CA TYR A 162 9.89 7.44 12.69
C TYR A 162 8.57 8.20 12.52
N ILE A 163 7.58 7.97 13.40
CA ILE A 163 6.29 8.66 13.33
C ILE A 163 6.46 10.17 13.56
N ASN A 164 7.28 10.56 14.53
CA ASN A 164 7.56 11.98 14.79
C ASN A 164 8.27 12.61 13.58
N TYR A 165 9.22 11.90 12.98
CA TYR A 165 9.94 12.38 11.81
C TYR A 165 9.02 12.61 10.60
N ILE A 166 8.22 11.62 10.20
CA ILE A 166 7.34 11.76 9.03
C ILE A 166 6.20 12.75 9.29
N THR A 167 5.66 12.79 10.52
CA THR A 167 4.63 13.77 10.90
C THR A 167 5.17 15.19 10.79
N ASN A 168 6.39 15.44 11.28
CA ASN A 168 7.03 16.74 11.14
C ASN A 168 7.25 17.12 9.67
N ILE A 169 7.72 16.19 8.83
CA ILE A 169 7.88 16.47 7.40
C ILE A 169 6.55 16.83 6.74
N ILE A 170 5.50 16.05 6.99
CA ILE A 170 4.18 16.28 6.39
C ILE A 170 3.62 17.64 6.81
N ASN A 171 3.70 17.99 8.10
CA ASN A 171 3.19 19.26 8.62
C ASN A 171 3.92 20.48 8.04
N ASN A 172 5.19 20.33 7.68
CA ASN A 172 6.00 21.40 7.10
C ASN A 172 6.07 21.36 5.56
N THR A 173 5.46 20.35 4.92
CA THR A 173 5.43 20.26 3.46
C THR A 173 4.23 21.01 2.91
N ALA A 174 4.47 21.96 2.01
CA ALA A 174 3.40 22.66 1.31
C ALA A 174 2.52 21.68 0.53
N LYS A 175 1.20 21.93 0.51
CA LYS A 175 0.19 21.00 -0.04
C LYS A 175 0.37 20.66 -1.52
N ASP A 176 0.99 21.55 -2.29
CA ASP A 176 1.31 21.39 -3.72
C ASP A 176 2.62 20.62 -3.97
N LYS A 177 3.40 20.35 -2.92
CA LYS A 177 4.66 19.61 -2.98
C LYS A 177 4.47 18.14 -2.61
N LEU A 178 5.38 17.32 -3.15
CA LEU A 178 5.47 15.90 -2.86
C LEU A 178 6.72 15.63 -2.02
N ILE A 179 6.60 14.70 -1.07
CA ILE A 179 7.71 14.30 -0.21
C ILE A 179 8.46 13.16 -0.90
N SER A 180 9.75 13.35 -1.20
CA SER A 180 10.61 12.29 -1.71
C SER A 180 10.95 11.29 -0.60
N CYS A 181 10.78 10.01 -0.89
CA CYS A 181 11.14 8.88 -0.01
C CYS A 181 11.70 7.71 -0.84
N PHE A 182 12.14 6.66 -0.16
CA PHE A 182 12.57 5.39 -0.76
C PHE A 182 11.47 4.34 -0.74
N SER A 183 10.55 4.41 0.22
CA SER A 183 9.39 3.52 0.29
C SER A 183 8.28 4.17 1.11
N ALA A 184 7.03 4.02 0.67
CA ALA A 184 5.82 4.40 1.40
C ALA A 184 4.60 3.76 0.74
N PHE A 185 3.64 3.30 1.54
CA PHE A 185 2.40 2.69 1.05
C PHE A 185 1.16 3.29 1.72
N ASN A 186 1.07 3.21 3.06
CA ASN A 186 0.03 3.89 3.83
C ASN A 186 -1.41 3.49 3.42
N GLY A 187 -1.59 2.21 3.11
CA GLY A 187 -2.86 1.60 2.72
C GLY A 187 -3.22 1.76 1.24
N PHE A 188 -2.75 2.81 0.57
CA PHE A 188 -3.05 3.07 -0.84
C PHE A 188 -1.85 3.70 -1.54
N ALA A 189 -1.44 3.08 -2.64
CA ALA A 189 -0.47 3.69 -3.56
C ALA A 189 -0.85 3.43 -5.02
N ILE A 190 -0.62 4.45 -5.85
CA ILE A 190 -0.72 4.38 -7.31
C ILE A 190 0.68 4.37 -7.92
N TYR A 191 0.86 3.57 -8.97
CA TYR A 191 2.13 3.25 -9.59
C TYR A 191 2.05 3.41 -11.10
N ARG A 192 3.12 3.92 -11.72
CA ARG A 192 3.31 3.85 -13.17
C ARG A 192 3.76 2.45 -13.55
N THR A 193 2.89 1.67 -14.18
CA THR A 193 3.07 0.22 -14.38
C THR A 193 4.46 -0.16 -14.90
N LYS A 194 4.93 0.52 -15.96
CA LYS A 194 6.22 0.24 -16.61
C LYS A 194 7.44 0.31 -15.66
N LYS A 195 7.35 1.04 -14.55
CA LYS A 195 8.44 1.18 -13.57
C LYS A 195 8.51 0.04 -12.55
N PHE A 196 7.56 -0.90 -12.58
CA PHE A 196 7.41 -1.91 -11.53
C PHE A 196 7.15 -3.35 -12.04
N LEU A 197 6.98 -3.56 -13.36
CA LEU A 197 6.69 -4.91 -13.91
C LEU A 197 7.81 -5.95 -13.73
N ASN A 198 9.05 -5.50 -13.52
CA ASN A 198 10.21 -6.33 -13.20
C ASN A 198 10.50 -6.40 -11.70
N CYS A 199 9.67 -5.78 -10.85
CA CYS A 199 9.85 -5.77 -9.41
C CYS A 199 9.00 -6.85 -8.73
N SER A 200 9.28 -7.12 -7.46
CA SER A 200 8.52 -8.10 -6.66
C SER A 200 8.36 -7.64 -5.21
N TYR A 201 7.19 -7.94 -4.63
CA TYR A 201 6.95 -7.81 -3.19
C TYR A 201 7.67 -8.94 -2.44
N ASN A 202 8.25 -8.64 -1.28
CA ASN A 202 8.88 -9.66 -0.44
C ASN A 202 8.77 -9.27 1.04
N GLY A 203 8.03 -10.07 1.81
CA GLY A 203 7.85 -9.87 3.25
C GLY A 203 8.99 -10.41 4.13
N GLU A 204 9.99 -11.06 3.55
CA GLU A 204 11.17 -11.52 4.28
C GLU A 204 12.04 -10.34 4.71
N PHE A 205 12.42 -10.33 5.99
CA PHE A 205 13.43 -9.40 6.47
C PHE A 205 14.79 -9.74 5.89
N SER A 206 15.32 -8.80 5.11
CA SER A 206 16.69 -8.82 4.63
C SER A 206 17.19 -7.39 4.47
N LEU A 207 18.51 -7.21 4.58
CA LEU A 207 19.19 -5.94 4.33
C LEU A 207 20.07 -6.00 3.08
N ASP A 208 20.05 -7.12 2.34
CA ASP A 208 20.85 -7.37 1.14
C ASP A 208 20.67 -6.32 0.03
N TYR A 209 19.47 -5.76 -0.07
CA TYR A 209 19.11 -4.74 -1.04
C TYR A 209 19.53 -3.31 -0.64
N LEU A 210 20.01 -3.11 0.59
CA LEU A 210 20.41 -1.79 1.10
C LEU A 210 21.93 -1.60 1.05
N PRO A 211 22.42 -0.45 0.55
CA PRO A 211 23.81 -0.04 0.74
C PRO A 211 24.21 -0.02 2.22
N LYS A 212 25.41 -0.50 2.55
CA LYS A 212 25.94 -0.53 3.93
C LYS A 212 25.88 0.85 4.62
N GLN A 213 26.16 1.92 3.87
CA GLN A 213 26.11 3.30 4.36
C GLN A 213 24.71 3.71 4.84
N TYR A 214 23.65 3.19 4.23
CA TYR A 214 22.27 3.48 4.64
C TYR A 214 21.93 2.80 5.97
N ILE A 215 22.40 1.57 6.16
CA ILE A 215 22.23 0.82 7.41
C ILE A 215 22.97 1.53 8.55
N GLN A 216 24.23 1.92 8.31
CA GLN A 216 25.05 2.66 9.27
C GLN A 216 24.39 3.98 9.66
N LYS A 217 23.97 4.78 8.66
CA LYS A 217 23.27 6.04 8.90
C LYS A 217 22.00 5.82 9.70
N ASN A 218 21.20 4.82 9.36
CA ASN A 218 20.00 4.51 10.13
C ASN A 218 20.32 4.20 11.59
N SER A 219 21.37 3.43 11.86
CA SER A 219 21.77 3.09 13.23
C SER A 219 22.27 4.29 14.04
N MET A 220 22.84 5.30 13.39
CA MET A 220 23.23 6.55 14.06
C MET A 220 22.02 7.33 14.59
N PHE A 221 20.90 7.30 13.87
CA PHE A 221 19.69 8.08 14.23
C PHE A 221 18.66 7.28 15.02
N ALA A 222 18.54 5.96 14.78
CA ALA A 222 17.54 5.10 15.42
C ALA A 222 18.12 4.17 16.51
N GLY A 223 19.44 4.15 16.69
CA GLY A 223 20.15 3.24 17.58
C GLY A 223 20.51 1.90 16.93
N LYS A 224 20.99 0.96 17.74
CA LYS A 224 21.42 -0.36 17.25
C LYS A 224 20.21 -1.19 16.79
N LEU A 225 20.40 -1.97 15.74
CA LEU A 225 19.44 -3.00 15.31
C LEU A 225 19.28 -4.03 16.44
N ILE A 226 18.04 -4.22 16.90
CA ILE A 226 17.73 -5.14 18.01
C ILE A 226 17.28 -6.53 17.53
N ASN A 227 16.85 -6.65 16.28
CA ASN A 227 16.24 -7.88 15.78
C ASN A 227 16.97 -8.39 14.53
N LYS A 228 18.17 -8.96 14.74
CA LYS A 228 18.97 -9.54 13.66
C LYS A 228 18.37 -10.83 13.11
N ASP A 229 17.59 -11.54 13.94
CA ASP A 229 16.92 -12.79 13.59
C ASP A 229 15.48 -12.59 13.11
N ALA A 230 15.07 -11.33 12.88
CA ALA A 230 13.76 -11.01 12.35
C ALA A 230 13.50 -11.81 11.07
N LYS A 231 12.29 -12.34 10.95
CA LYS A 231 11.85 -13.04 9.74
C LYS A 231 11.01 -12.15 8.84
N GLU A 232 10.32 -11.16 9.38
CA GLU A 232 9.35 -10.35 8.66
C GLU A 232 9.76 -8.88 8.56
N ASP A 233 9.46 -8.30 7.40
CA ASP A 233 9.54 -6.88 7.09
C ASP A 233 8.37 -6.49 6.18
N CYS A 234 8.13 -5.20 6.01
CA CYS A 234 7.07 -4.75 5.11
C CYS A 234 7.44 -5.07 3.65
N GLU A 235 6.56 -5.81 2.99
CA GLU A 235 6.74 -6.29 1.63
C GLU A 235 6.88 -5.20 0.56
N HIS A 236 6.43 -3.98 0.85
CA HIS A 236 6.59 -2.81 -0.02
C HIS A 236 8.02 -2.30 -0.11
N ARG A 237 8.83 -2.51 0.94
CA ARG A 237 10.15 -1.87 1.01
C ARG A 237 11.06 -2.42 -0.08
N ARG A 238 11.23 -3.74 -0.15
CA ARG A 238 12.03 -4.36 -1.22
C ARG A 238 11.50 -4.00 -2.61
N PHE A 239 10.17 -4.00 -2.79
CA PHE A 239 9.53 -3.63 -4.05
C PHE A 239 9.90 -2.22 -4.53
N HIS A 240 9.81 -1.22 -3.65
CA HIS A 240 10.17 0.16 -4.00
C HIS A 240 11.68 0.36 -4.20
N PHE A 241 12.52 -0.23 -3.33
CA PHE A 241 13.99 -0.15 -3.50
C PHE A 241 14.45 -0.82 -4.79
N GLN A 242 13.83 -1.93 -5.17
CA GLN A 242 14.07 -2.59 -6.45
C GLN A 242 13.71 -1.67 -7.63
N ALA A 243 12.53 -1.05 -7.60
CA ALA A 243 12.11 -0.12 -8.66
C ALA A 243 13.01 1.13 -8.76
N ILE A 244 13.50 1.64 -7.63
CA ILE A 244 14.49 2.73 -7.62
C ILE A 244 15.79 2.28 -8.30
N LYS A 245 16.32 1.12 -7.89
CA LYS A 245 17.61 0.60 -8.38
C LYS A 245 17.56 0.25 -9.86
N GLU A 246 16.52 -0.46 -10.29
CA GLU A 246 16.43 -1.02 -11.64
C GLU A 246 15.86 -0.01 -12.64
N ASN A 247 14.93 0.84 -12.20
CA ASN A 247 14.12 1.66 -13.12
C ASN A 247 14.21 3.16 -12.83
N GLY A 248 15.00 3.60 -11.84
CA GLY A 248 15.10 5.00 -11.44
C GLY A 248 13.75 5.57 -10.96
N ALA A 249 12.90 4.72 -10.36
CA ALA A 249 11.56 5.13 -9.95
C ALA A 249 11.59 6.22 -8.87
N ARG A 250 10.75 7.24 -9.00
CA ARG A 250 10.57 8.33 -8.04
C ARG A 250 9.40 8.01 -7.12
N ILE A 251 9.71 7.56 -5.91
CA ILE A 251 8.71 7.28 -4.88
C ILE A 251 8.37 8.57 -4.13
N ARG A 252 7.08 8.84 -3.96
CA ARG A 252 6.57 10.10 -3.39
C ARG A 252 5.42 9.84 -2.42
N ILE A 253 5.30 10.74 -1.45
CA ILE A 253 4.13 10.83 -0.55
C ILE A 253 3.45 12.17 -0.81
N SER A 254 2.13 12.15 -1.00
CA SER A 254 1.29 13.33 -0.95
C SER A 254 1.00 13.71 0.52
N PRO A 255 1.12 15.00 0.89
CA PRO A 255 0.68 15.46 2.21
C PRO A 255 -0.85 15.42 2.39
N HIS A 256 -1.62 15.26 1.30
CA HIS A 256 -3.07 15.17 1.35
C HIS A 256 -3.54 13.80 1.82
N CYS A 257 -4.61 13.80 2.63
CA CYS A 257 -5.32 12.57 2.98
C CYS A 257 -6.29 12.18 1.86
N LEU A 258 -6.07 11.01 1.25
CA LEU A 258 -6.92 10.49 0.17
C LEU A 258 -8.30 10.05 0.68
N PHE A 259 -8.36 9.49 1.89
CA PHE A 259 -9.61 9.10 2.54
C PHE A 259 -10.07 10.16 3.55
N ALA A 260 -11.37 10.23 3.80
CA ALA A 260 -11.95 11.01 4.88
C ALA A 260 -11.81 10.28 6.22
N LYS A 261 -11.73 11.03 7.34
CA LYS A 261 -11.75 10.43 8.67
C LYS A 261 -13.10 9.73 8.86
N MET A 262 -13.10 8.45 9.22
CA MET A 262 -14.33 7.77 9.58
C MET A 262 -14.96 8.47 10.79
N GLN A 263 -16.20 8.94 10.66
CA GLN A 263 -16.97 9.39 11.81
C GLN A 263 -17.31 8.16 12.65
N VAL A 264 -16.69 8.02 13.81
CA VAL A 264 -17.16 7.07 14.82
C VAL A 264 -18.43 7.67 15.41
N PHE A 265 -19.60 7.18 14.99
CA PHE A 265 -20.82 7.43 15.73
C PHE A 265 -20.64 6.76 17.09
N LYS A 266 -20.35 7.55 18.13
CA LYS A 266 -20.53 7.09 19.50
C LYS A 266 -22.00 6.74 19.63
N LYS A 267 -22.33 5.44 19.68
CA LYS A 267 -23.62 5.01 20.22
C LYS A 267 -23.63 5.49 21.67
N THR A 268 -24.29 6.62 21.92
CA THR A 268 -24.75 6.97 23.25
C THR A 268 -25.76 5.89 23.63
N LEU A 269 -25.32 4.90 24.41
CA LEU A 269 -26.21 4.06 25.20
C LEU A 269 -26.85 4.98 26.24
N SER A 270 -27.97 5.60 25.88
CA SER A 270 -28.91 6.11 26.86
C SER A 270 -29.62 4.91 27.47
N PHE A 271 -29.15 4.47 28.64
CA PHE A 271 -29.94 3.61 29.51
C PHE A 271 -31.12 4.44 30.03
N LEU A 272 -32.33 4.03 29.67
CA LEU A 272 -33.53 4.18 30.46
C LEU A 272 -33.97 2.77 30.86
#